data_AF-A0A2K2BVD1-F1
#
_entry.id   AF-A0A2K2BVD1-F1
#
_cell.length_a   1.000
_cell.length_b   1.000
_cell.length_c   1.000
_cell.angle_alpha   90.00
_cell.angle_beta   90.00
_cell.angle_gamma   90.00
#
_symmetry.space_group_name_H-M   'P 1'
#
loop_
_entity.id
_entity.type
_entity.pdbx_description
1 polymer ?
#
loop_
_entity_poly.entity_id
_entity_poly.type
_entity_poly.pdbx_seq_one_letter_code
_entity_poly.pdbx_strand_id
1 'polypeptide(L)'
;MASITSISMTPSSVTHRSRQSFLLEYKPSSLIISTHFKPKGFEYWRNNRNLNSCSVVEKRAEDSIEVKDDDKVPDLDDVKAVSRVEERLATKRSERYTYLVAAVLSSVGITAMAAMAVYYRFLWQMEGGEVPLLEIFGTFALSVGAVVGMEFWARWAHRALWHASLWHMHESHHRPRNGPFELNDVFAVINAVPAIALFSYGFFNKGLLPGLCFGAGLGITVFGMAYMFVHDGLVHRRFPVGPVANVPYLRRVAAAHQLHHADKFDGVPYGLFLGPYELEEVGGLDELEKEVQRRIKASR
;
A
#
# COMPACT_ATOMS: atom_id res chain seq x y z
N MET A 1 -24.16 -53.99 -46.52
CA MET A 1 -22.68 -53.86 -46.56
C MET A 1 -22.29 -53.20 -45.24
N ALA A 2 -22.01 -54.00 -44.22
CA ALA A 2 -20.65 -54.36 -43.76
C ALA A 2 -19.90 -53.13 -43.19
N SER A 3 -19.30 -53.12 -42.02
CA SER A 3 -19.35 -53.90 -40.77
C SER A 3 -18.43 -53.12 -39.83
N ILE A 4 -18.80 -53.03 -38.56
CA ILE A 4 -17.99 -52.45 -37.48
C ILE A 4 -16.91 -53.46 -37.10
N THR A 5 -15.65 -53.02 -36.92
CA THR A 5 -14.60 -53.84 -36.30
C THR A 5 -13.95 -53.09 -35.15
N SER A 6 -14.30 -53.52 -33.95
CA SER A 6 -13.59 -53.30 -32.70
C SER A 6 -12.44 -54.33 -32.56
N ILE A 7 -11.26 -53.93 -32.10
CA ILE A 7 -10.29 -54.85 -31.48
C ILE A 7 -9.74 -54.21 -30.19
N SER A 8 -9.69 -55.06 -29.17
CA SER A 8 -9.38 -54.83 -27.76
C SER A 8 -7.96 -55.33 -27.42
N MET A 9 -7.34 -54.65 -26.44
CA MET A 9 -6.35 -55.05 -25.40
C MET A 9 -5.39 -56.23 -25.65
N THR A 10 -4.09 -56.13 -25.33
CA THR A 10 -3.54 -56.32 -23.96
C THR A 10 -2.00 -56.12 -23.93
N PRO A 11 -1.38 -56.00 -22.73
CA PRO A 11 -0.07 -55.38 -22.53
C PRO A 11 1.09 -56.38 -22.41
N SER A 12 2.33 -55.88 -22.51
CA SER A 12 3.54 -56.62 -22.13
C SER A 12 4.28 -55.88 -21.01
N SER A 13 4.60 -56.62 -19.96
CA SER A 13 5.34 -56.20 -18.77
C SER A 13 6.72 -56.89 -18.71
N VAL A 14 7.57 -56.46 -17.76
CA VAL A 14 8.77 -57.14 -17.20
C VAL A 14 10.07 -56.88 -18.02
N THR A 15 11.25 -56.44 -17.53
CA THR A 15 11.88 -56.28 -16.20
C THR A 15 13.15 -55.38 -16.25
N HIS A 16 13.37 -54.61 -15.18
CA HIS A 16 14.60 -54.47 -14.37
C HIS A 16 16.02 -54.50 -15.01
N ARG A 17 16.75 -53.38 -14.92
CA ARG A 17 18.22 -53.30 -14.73
C ARG A 17 18.58 -51.92 -14.13
N SER A 18 18.73 -51.81 -12.81
CA SER A 18 19.97 -51.85 -12.02
C SER A 18 21.08 -50.88 -12.45
N ARG A 19 21.42 -49.97 -11.50
CA ARG A 19 22.68 -49.22 -11.30
C ARG A 19 23.07 -48.18 -12.37
N GLN A 20 23.14 -46.90 -11.99
CA GLN A 20 24.31 -46.32 -11.32
C GLN A 20 24.03 -44.86 -10.92
N SER A 21 24.31 -44.57 -9.67
CA SER A 21 24.34 -43.26 -9.02
C SER A 21 25.43 -42.37 -9.64
N PHE A 22 25.04 -41.24 -10.23
CA PHE A 22 25.95 -40.14 -10.54
C PHE A 22 26.00 -39.20 -9.31
N LEU A 23 26.91 -39.51 -8.39
CA LEU A 23 27.37 -38.55 -7.38
C LEU A 23 28.39 -37.63 -8.08
N LEU A 24 27.99 -36.39 -8.36
CA LEU A 24 28.93 -35.33 -8.74
C LEU A 24 29.64 -34.85 -7.48
N GLU A 25 30.87 -35.32 -7.33
CA GLU A 25 31.84 -34.96 -6.31
C GLU A 25 32.28 -33.51 -6.52
N TYR A 26 31.84 -32.60 -5.66
CA TYR A 26 32.27 -31.20 -5.64
C TYR A 26 33.56 -31.09 -4.83
N LYS A 27 34.68 -30.79 -5.50
CA LYS A 27 36.00 -30.61 -4.91
C LYS A 27 36.25 -29.13 -4.63
N PRO A 28 36.47 -28.68 -3.39
CA PRO A 28 36.92 -27.31 -3.13
C PRO A 28 38.45 -27.23 -3.22
N SER A 29 38.95 -26.42 -4.15
CA SER A 29 40.36 -26.04 -4.22
C SER A 29 40.66 -25.01 -3.13
N SER A 30 41.51 -25.39 -2.18
CA SER A 30 42.10 -24.50 -1.18
C SER A 30 43.18 -23.62 -1.84
N LEU A 31 42.97 -22.30 -1.80
CA LEU A 31 44.04 -21.31 -1.98
C LEU A 31 44.09 -20.44 -0.73
N ILE A 32 45.00 -20.81 0.16
CA ILE A 32 45.41 -20.02 1.33
C ILE A 32 46.46 -19.03 0.84
N ILE A 33 46.12 -17.74 0.82
CA ILE A 33 47.09 -16.65 0.70
C ILE A 33 47.22 -16.01 2.08
N SER A 34 48.36 -16.26 2.71
CA SER A 34 48.80 -15.59 3.93
C SER A 34 49.34 -14.20 3.57
N THR A 35 48.70 -13.15 4.08
CA THR A 35 49.30 -11.81 4.13
C THR A 35 49.29 -11.32 5.56
N HIS A 36 50.45 -11.42 6.20
CA HIS A 36 50.80 -10.67 7.38
C HIS A 36 50.78 -9.17 7.06
N PHE A 37 49.89 -8.41 7.69
CA PHE A 37 50.04 -6.95 7.78
C PHE A 37 49.79 -6.50 9.22
N LYS A 38 50.84 -5.95 9.84
CA LYS A 38 50.84 -5.37 11.18
C LYS A 38 50.05 -4.05 11.18
N PRO A 39 49.16 -3.77 12.15
CA PRO A 39 48.62 -2.44 12.30
C PRO A 39 49.66 -1.56 13.01
N LYS A 40 50.11 -0.49 12.35
CA LYS A 40 50.74 0.64 13.03
C LYS A 40 49.64 1.51 13.64
N GLY A 41 49.82 1.89 14.89
CA GLY A 41 48.89 2.72 15.66
C GLY A 41 48.58 4.04 14.96
N PHE A 42 47.32 4.46 15.09
CA PHE A 42 46.88 5.80 14.75
C PHE A 42 46.35 6.46 16.02
N GLU A 43 46.97 7.58 16.36
CA GLU A 43 46.70 8.39 17.54
C GLU A 43 45.26 8.89 17.61
N TYR A 44 44.80 8.98 18.85
CA TYR A 44 43.50 9.45 19.28
C TYR A 44 43.41 10.97 19.11
N TRP A 45 42.78 11.44 18.03
CA TRP A 45 42.38 12.85 17.92
C TRP A 45 40.88 13.00 18.15
N ARG A 46 40.56 13.28 19.42
CA ARG A 46 39.23 13.66 19.91
C ARG A 46 38.91 15.05 19.34
N ASN A 47 38.02 15.12 18.35
CA ASN A 47 37.41 16.38 17.94
C ASN A 47 35.90 16.37 18.15
N ASN A 48 35.46 17.37 18.89
CA ASN A 48 34.14 17.57 19.46
C ASN A 48 33.25 18.23 18.41
N ARG A 49 32.24 17.53 17.90
CA ARG A 49 31.14 18.14 17.13
C ARG A 49 29.80 17.61 17.60
N ASN A 50 29.09 18.48 18.32
CA ASN A 50 27.70 18.35 18.74
C ASN A 50 26.81 18.01 17.53
N LEU A 51 26.28 16.80 17.51
CA LEU A 51 25.10 16.44 16.73
C LEU A 51 23.89 16.60 17.64
N ASN A 52 23.16 17.71 17.47
CA ASN A 52 21.83 17.86 18.05
C ASN A 52 20.89 16.86 17.37
N SER A 53 20.70 15.70 17.98
CA SER A 53 19.57 14.84 17.68
C SER A 53 18.30 15.53 18.18
N CYS A 54 17.40 15.83 17.27
CA CYS A 54 16.08 16.36 17.58
C CYS A 54 15.23 15.21 18.12
N SER A 55 15.43 14.85 19.39
CA SER A 55 14.42 14.09 20.14
C SER A 55 13.23 15.01 20.35
N VAL A 56 12.08 14.62 19.79
CA VAL A 56 10.79 15.21 20.15
C VAL A 56 10.52 14.78 21.58
N VAL A 57 11.01 15.58 22.53
CA VAL A 57 10.58 15.54 23.91
C VAL A 57 9.14 16.05 23.90
N GLU A 58 8.21 15.10 23.96
CA GLU A 58 6.81 15.37 24.25
C GLU A 58 6.78 16.20 25.54
N LYS A 59 6.34 17.46 25.42
CA LYS A 59 6.18 18.39 26.54
C LYS A 59 5.37 17.69 27.62
N ARG A 60 6.04 17.29 28.69
CA ARG A 60 5.41 17.04 29.99
C ARG A 60 4.74 18.36 30.34
N ALA A 61 3.41 18.39 30.29
CA ALA A 61 2.67 19.45 30.94
C ALA A 61 3.03 19.32 32.42
N GLU A 62 3.92 20.20 32.88
CA GLU A 62 4.04 20.52 34.29
C GLU A 62 2.70 21.13 34.68
N ASP A 63 1.78 20.27 35.11
CA ASP A 63 0.70 20.70 35.97
C ASP A 63 1.38 21.08 37.29
N SER A 64 1.68 22.36 37.42
CA SER A 64 2.13 22.95 38.66
C SER A 64 0.99 22.78 39.66
N ILE A 65 1.01 21.67 40.39
CA ILE A 65 0.35 21.57 41.67
C ILE A 65 1.06 22.60 42.55
N GLU A 66 0.50 23.81 42.63
CA GLU A 66 0.74 24.68 43.77
C GLU A 66 0.37 23.86 45.01
N VAL A 67 1.40 23.33 45.67
CA VAL A 67 1.26 22.70 46.98
C VAL A 67 0.89 23.83 47.94
N LYS A 68 -0.41 24.09 48.06
CA LYS A 68 -0.93 24.60 49.31
C LYS A 68 -0.73 23.49 50.33
N ASP A 69 0.11 23.80 51.33
CA ASP A 69 0.22 23.08 52.58
C ASP A 69 -1.19 22.85 53.13
N ASP A 70 -1.72 21.64 52.91
CA ASP A 70 -2.82 21.08 53.66
C ASP A 70 -2.52 19.57 53.73
N ASP A 71 -2.17 19.10 54.93
CA ASP A 71 -1.87 17.72 55.27
C ASP A 71 -3.05 16.78 54.95
N LYS A 72 -3.13 16.35 53.70
CA LYS A 72 -3.98 15.21 53.27
C LYS A 72 -3.11 14.18 52.57
N VAL A 73 -2.84 13.09 53.30
CA VAL A 73 -2.27 11.87 52.74
C VAL A 73 -3.15 11.45 51.55
N PRO A 74 -2.60 11.28 50.33
CA PRO A 74 -3.38 10.84 49.19
C PRO A 74 -4.00 9.47 49.51
N ASP A 75 -5.30 9.34 49.28
CA ASP A 75 -6.04 8.13 49.57
C ASP A 75 -5.43 6.94 48.79
N LEU A 76 -5.36 5.77 49.43
CA LEU A 76 -4.78 4.55 48.83
C LEU A 76 -5.48 4.19 47.50
N ASP A 77 -6.76 4.54 47.38
CA ASP A 77 -7.55 4.34 46.18
C ASP A 77 -7.15 5.27 45.03
N ASP A 78 -6.70 6.50 45.29
CA ASP A 78 -6.21 7.44 44.27
C ASP A 78 -4.86 6.97 43.69
N VAL A 79 -3.95 6.48 44.54
CA VAL A 79 -2.65 5.92 44.09
C VAL A 79 -2.86 4.66 43.23
N LYS A 80 -3.86 3.83 43.58
CA LYS A 80 -4.23 2.63 42.83
C LYS A 80 -4.94 2.97 41.51
N ALA A 81 -5.68 4.08 41.46
CA ALA A 81 -6.28 4.57 40.23
C ALA A 81 -5.22 5.12 39.25
N VAL A 82 -4.27 5.92 39.73
CA VAL A 82 -3.16 6.46 38.92
C VAL A 82 -2.29 5.33 38.34
N SER A 83 -1.88 4.36 39.17
CA SER A 83 -1.09 3.21 38.70
C SER A 83 -1.83 2.35 37.64
N ARG A 84 -3.15 2.14 37.80
CA ARG A 84 -3.97 1.46 36.77
C ARG A 84 -4.08 2.27 35.47
N VAL A 85 -4.12 3.59 35.54
CA VAL A 85 -4.13 4.46 34.36
C VAL A 85 -2.78 4.40 33.65
N GLU A 86 -1.68 4.45 34.39
CA GLU A 86 -0.32 4.31 33.84
C GLU A 86 -0.10 2.96 33.15
N GLU A 87 -0.53 1.86 33.78
CA GLU A 87 -0.48 0.52 33.20
C GLU A 87 -1.27 0.45 31.87
N ARG A 88 -2.50 0.98 31.85
CA ARG A 88 -3.32 1.05 30.64
C ARG A 88 -2.68 1.90 29.53
N LEU A 89 -2.04 3.01 29.90
CA LEU A 89 -1.33 3.86 28.94
C LEU A 89 -0.08 3.16 28.38
N ALA A 90 0.65 2.44 29.23
CA ALA A 90 1.80 1.63 28.82
C ALA A 90 1.38 0.50 27.85
N THR A 91 0.27 -0.20 28.13
CA THR A 91 -0.29 -1.21 27.22
C THR A 91 -0.70 -0.59 25.87
N LYS A 92 -1.41 0.54 25.86
CA LYS A 92 -1.78 1.22 24.61
C LYS A 92 -0.55 1.69 23.82
N ARG A 93 0.50 2.11 24.51
CA ARG A 93 1.76 2.51 23.88
C ARG A 93 2.47 1.31 23.26
N SER A 94 2.53 0.16 23.95
CA SER A 94 3.15 -1.06 23.42
C SER A 94 2.35 -1.64 22.25
N GLU A 95 1.02 -1.60 22.30
CA GLU A 95 0.15 -1.97 21.17
C GLU A 95 0.42 -1.08 19.96
N ARG A 96 0.37 0.25 20.11
CA ARG A 96 0.67 1.20 19.02
C ARG A 96 2.06 0.99 18.43
N TYR A 97 3.06 0.74 19.28
CA TYR A 97 4.41 0.43 18.84
C TYR A 97 4.45 -0.88 18.04
N THR A 98 3.77 -1.92 18.51
CA THR A 98 3.66 -3.20 17.81
C THR A 98 2.99 -3.03 16.45
N TYR A 99 1.89 -2.28 16.37
CA TYR A 99 1.23 -1.93 15.10
C TYR A 99 2.14 -1.14 14.17
N LEU A 100 2.89 -0.17 14.70
CA LEU A 100 3.85 0.61 13.92
C LEU A 100 4.94 -0.29 13.35
N VAL A 101 5.55 -1.14 14.17
CA VAL A 101 6.58 -2.09 13.72
C VAL A 101 6.01 -3.05 12.68
N ALA A 102 4.82 -3.61 12.90
CA ALA A 102 4.14 -4.47 11.95
C ALA A 102 3.88 -3.76 10.61
N ALA A 103 3.40 -2.51 10.65
CA ALA A 103 3.14 -1.69 9.46
C ALA A 103 4.43 -1.35 8.70
N VAL A 104 5.52 -1.05 9.40
CA VAL A 104 6.83 -0.78 8.77
C VAL A 104 7.37 -2.05 8.12
N LEU A 105 7.37 -3.18 8.84
CA LEU A 105 7.85 -4.45 8.32
C LEU A 105 7.03 -4.94 7.12
N SER A 106 5.70 -4.81 7.17
CA SER A 106 4.83 -5.18 6.05
C SER A 106 5.05 -4.27 4.85
N SER A 107 5.16 -2.96 5.06
CA SER A 107 5.42 -1.99 3.97
C SER A 107 6.77 -2.26 3.30
N VAL A 108 7.83 -2.50 4.08
CA VAL A 108 9.15 -2.85 3.56
C VAL A 108 9.10 -4.19 2.83
N GLY A 109 8.45 -5.20 3.39
CA GLY A 109 8.32 -6.52 2.79
C GLY A 109 7.58 -6.49 1.45
N ILE A 110 6.42 -5.83 1.39
CA ILE A 110 5.63 -5.68 0.15
C ILE A 110 6.41 -4.89 -0.89
N THR A 111 7.06 -3.78 -0.49
CA THR A 111 7.85 -2.96 -1.41
C THR A 111 9.04 -3.72 -1.97
N ALA A 112 9.76 -4.46 -1.12
CA ALA A 112 10.88 -5.30 -1.55
C ALA A 112 10.42 -6.41 -2.49
N MET A 113 9.29 -7.06 -2.20
CA MET A 113 8.71 -8.09 -3.06
C MET A 113 8.32 -7.52 -4.42
N ALA A 114 7.69 -6.35 -4.46
CA ALA A 114 7.32 -5.66 -5.70
C ALA A 114 8.56 -5.27 -6.52
N ALA A 115 9.56 -4.65 -5.88
CA ALA A 115 10.82 -4.29 -6.54
C ALA A 115 11.54 -5.54 -7.10
N MET A 116 11.56 -6.62 -6.33
CA MET A 116 12.17 -7.88 -6.73
C MET A 116 11.40 -8.55 -7.88
N ALA A 117 10.07 -8.50 -7.89
CA ALA A 117 9.26 -9.01 -9.00
C ALA A 117 9.55 -8.26 -10.30
N VAL A 118 9.62 -6.93 -10.25
CA VAL A 118 10.00 -6.10 -11.41
C VAL A 118 11.42 -6.41 -11.86
N TYR A 119 12.36 -6.53 -10.92
CA TYR A 119 13.75 -6.88 -11.21
C TYR A 119 13.85 -8.25 -11.89
N TYR A 120 13.24 -9.29 -11.32
CA TYR A 120 13.27 -10.64 -11.89
C TYR A 120 12.62 -10.70 -13.27
N ARG A 121 11.54 -9.95 -13.49
CA ARG A 121 10.91 -9.83 -14.80
C ARG A 121 11.92 -9.38 -15.85
N PHE A 122 12.58 -8.25 -15.63
CA PHE A 122 13.53 -7.71 -16.61
C PHE A 122 14.80 -8.55 -16.69
N LEU A 123 15.24 -9.15 -15.58
CA LEU A 123 16.37 -10.09 -15.58
C LEU A 123 16.11 -11.29 -16.49
N TRP A 124 14.92 -11.90 -16.39
CA TRP A 124 14.51 -13.03 -17.23
C TRP A 124 14.40 -12.65 -18.71
N GLN A 125 14.13 -11.39 -19.02
CA GLN A 125 14.10 -10.88 -20.39
C GLN A 125 15.49 -10.64 -20.97
N MET A 126 16.43 -10.18 -20.15
CA MET A 126 17.81 -9.93 -20.53
C MET A 126 18.68 -11.19 -20.60
N GLU A 127 18.10 -12.38 -20.44
CA GLU A 127 18.81 -13.68 -20.58
C GLU A 127 19.50 -13.84 -21.96
N GLY A 128 19.07 -13.07 -22.98
CA GLY A 128 19.71 -12.98 -24.30
C GLY A 128 20.80 -11.90 -24.44
N GLY A 129 21.15 -11.18 -23.38
CA GLY A 129 22.23 -10.16 -23.36
C GLY A 129 21.85 -8.78 -23.91
N GLU A 130 20.69 -8.63 -24.56
CA GLU A 130 20.20 -7.35 -25.08
C GLU A 130 19.25 -6.67 -24.08
N VAL A 131 19.43 -5.36 -23.87
CA VAL A 131 18.53 -4.56 -23.03
C VAL A 131 17.29 -4.17 -23.85
N PRO A 132 16.07 -4.60 -23.49
CA PRO A 132 14.87 -4.34 -24.27
C PRO A 132 14.32 -2.92 -23.98
N LEU A 133 15.03 -1.88 -24.46
CA LEU A 133 14.72 -0.47 -24.16
C LEU A 133 13.28 -0.09 -24.51
N LEU A 134 12.79 -0.52 -25.67
CA LEU A 134 11.42 -0.23 -26.10
C LEU A 134 10.39 -0.84 -25.16
N GLU A 135 10.64 -2.05 -24.66
CA GLU A 135 9.74 -2.69 -23.71
C GLU A 135 9.79 -2.00 -22.34
N ILE A 136 10.97 -1.67 -21.83
CA ILE A 136 11.12 -0.95 -20.55
C ILE A 136 10.39 0.39 -20.62
N PHE A 137 10.63 1.15 -21.68
CA PHE A 137 9.97 2.43 -21.90
C PHE A 137 8.46 2.27 -22.06
N GLY A 138 8.01 1.31 -22.87
CA GLY A 138 6.59 1.04 -23.08
C GLY A 138 5.88 0.61 -21.79
N THR A 139 6.53 -0.24 -20.99
CA THR A 139 6.03 -0.68 -19.68
C THR A 139 5.86 0.51 -18.74
N PHE A 140 6.88 1.37 -18.64
CA PHE A 140 6.84 2.57 -17.81
C PHE A 140 5.76 3.56 -18.28
N ALA A 141 5.75 3.89 -19.57
CA ALA A 141 4.80 4.82 -20.16
C ALA A 141 3.36 4.34 -19.99
N LEU A 142 3.10 3.05 -20.23
CA LEU A 142 1.77 2.48 -20.08
C LEU A 142 1.36 2.34 -18.61
N SER A 143 2.30 2.15 -17.69
CA SER A 143 2.02 2.20 -16.26
C SER A 143 1.56 3.60 -15.82
N VAL A 144 2.32 4.64 -16.17
CA VAL A 144 1.94 6.03 -15.88
C VAL A 144 0.61 6.39 -16.57
N GLY A 145 0.47 6.02 -17.84
CA GLY A 145 -0.75 6.22 -18.60
C GLY A 145 -1.96 5.53 -17.98
N ALA A 146 -1.81 4.31 -17.47
CA ALA A 146 -2.87 3.58 -16.79
C ALA A 146 -3.23 4.22 -15.43
N VAL A 147 -2.26 4.72 -14.65
CA VAL A 147 -2.58 5.48 -13.42
C VAL A 147 -3.47 6.68 -13.72
N VAL A 148 -3.10 7.47 -14.72
CA VAL A 148 -3.86 8.66 -15.13
C VAL A 148 -5.22 8.25 -15.74
N GLY A 149 -5.23 7.27 -16.64
CA GLY A 149 -6.43 6.77 -17.29
C GLY A 149 -7.46 6.21 -16.32
N MET A 150 -7.00 5.57 -15.24
CA MET A 150 -7.87 5.03 -14.20
C MET A 150 -8.64 6.12 -13.44
N GLU A 151 -8.11 7.33 -13.28
CA GLU A 151 -8.87 8.45 -12.71
C GLU A 151 -10.06 8.82 -13.61
N PHE A 152 -9.84 8.92 -14.92
CA PHE A 152 -10.92 9.21 -15.88
C PHE A 152 -11.93 8.07 -15.96
N TRP A 153 -11.46 6.82 -15.97
CA TRP A 153 -12.31 5.64 -15.94
C TRP A 153 -13.15 5.59 -14.67
N ALA A 154 -12.53 5.77 -13.50
CA ALA A 154 -13.23 5.75 -12.21
C ALA A 154 -14.27 6.88 -12.13
N ARG A 155 -13.92 8.10 -12.53
CA ARG A 155 -14.85 9.23 -12.62
C ARG A 155 -16.06 8.91 -13.50
N TRP A 156 -15.82 8.38 -14.69
CA TRP A 156 -16.89 8.00 -15.62
C TRP A 156 -17.75 6.87 -15.04
N ALA A 157 -17.13 5.79 -14.54
CA ALA A 157 -17.84 4.64 -13.99
C ALA A 157 -18.64 5.04 -12.74
N HIS A 158 -18.10 5.90 -11.90
CA HIS A 158 -18.77 6.42 -10.72
C HIS A 158 -20.06 7.16 -11.12
N ARG A 159 -19.99 8.08 -12.07
CA ARG A 159 -21.16 8.81 -12.56
C ARG A 159 -22.14 7.94 -13.34
N ALA A 160 -21.65 7.21 -14.34
CA ALA A 160 -22.47 6.56 -15.36
C ALA A 160 -22.95 5.16 -14.98
N LEU A 161 -22.25 4.48 -14.05
CA LEU A 161 -22.59 3.13 -13.60
C LEU A 161 -22.99 3.13 -12.13
N TRP A 162 -22.14 3.62 -11.23
CA TRP A 162 -22.37 3.50 -9.78
C TRP A 162 -23.51 4.37 -9.28
N HIS A 163 -23.69 5.58 -9.81
CA HIS A 163 -24.85 6.44 -9.55
C HIS A 163 -26.07 6.17 -10.44
N ALA A 164 -25.99 5.15 -11.30
CA ALA A 164 -27.08 4.76 -12.18
C ALA A 164 -27.50 3.30 -11.95
N SER A 165 -27.09 2.39 -12.84
CA SER A 165 -27.52 0.99 -12.81
C SER A 165 -26.96 0.19 -11.63
N LEU A 166 -25.86 0.62 -11.02
CA LEU A 166 -25.19 -0.06 -9.92
C LEU A 166 -25.38 0.63 -8.56
N TRP A 167 -26.35 1.56 -8.44
CA TRP A 167 -26.63 2.29 -7.21
C TRP A 167 -26.86 1.36 -6.01
N HIS A 168 -27.59 0.26 -6.16
CA HIS A 168 -27.81 -0.70 -5.06
C HIS A 168 -26.52 -1.22 -4.39
N MET A 169 -25.39 -1.26 -5.11
CA MET A 169 -24.08 -1.64 -4.57
C MET A 169 -23.37 -0.44 -3.96
N HIS A 170 -23.45 0.71 -4.64
CA HIS A 170 -22.80 1.95 -4.23
C HIS A 170 -23.51 2.68 -3.07
N GLU A 171 -24.80 2.46 -2.86
CA GLU A 171 -25.60 3.11 -1.81
C GLU A 171 -25.05 2.82 -0.41
N SER A 172 -24.48 1.62 -0.22
CA SER A 172 -23.80 1.25 1.03
C SER A 172 -22.65 2.19 1.40
N HIS A 173 -22.05 2.83 0.39
CA HIS A 173 -20.95 3.79 0.53
C HIS A 173 -21.41 5.19 0.95
N HIS A 174 -22.62 5.58 0.54
CA HIS A 174 -23.22 6.88 0.86
C HIS A 174 -23.86 6.90 2.25
N ARG A 175 -24.13 5.73 2.81
CA ARG A 175 -24.74 5.57 4.13
C ARG A 175 -23.70 5.38 5.23
N PRO A 176 -24.04 5.65 6.50
CA PRO A 176 -23.18 5.31 7.62
C PRO A 176 -22.85 3.81 7.62
N ARG A 177 -21.55 3.51 7.68
CA ARG A 177 -21.02 2.14 7.61
C ARG A 177 -21.44 1.27 8.80
N ASN A 178 -21.78 0.02 8.51
CA ASN A 178 -22.01 -1.03 9.52
C ASN A 178 -20.97 -2.15 9.39
N GLY A 179 -19.88 -2.07 10.17
CA GLY A 179 -18.83 -3.11 10.19
C GLY A 179 -17.72 -2.91 9.15
N PRO A 180 -16.76 -3.85 9.03
CA PRO A 180 -15.52 -3.65 8.28
C PRO A 180 -15.66 -3.65 6.75
N PHE A 181 -16.71 -4.28 6.21
CA PHE A 181 -16.92 -4.44 4.77
C PHE A 181 -18.23 -3.77 4.33
N GLU A 182 -18.25 -3.29 3.10
CA GLU A 182 -19.42 -2.71 2.43
C GLU A 182 -19.68 -3.42 1.10
N LEU A 183 -20.93 -3.43 0.64
CA LEU A 183 -21.25 -3.99 -0.68
C LEU A 183 -20.48 -3.27 -1.80
N ASN A 184 -20.19 -1.97 -1.60
CA ASN A 184 -19.36 -1.16 -2.48
C ASN A 184 -17.94 -1.72 -2.68
N ASP A 185 -17.40 -2.52 -1.75
CA ASP A 185 -16.07 -3.12 -1.87
C ASP A 185 -15.96 -4.08 -3.07
N VAL A 186 -17.10 -4.53 -3.61
CA VAL A 186 -17.16 -5.31 -4.86
C VAL A 186 -16.51 -4.58 -6.03
N PHE A 187 -16.58 -3.25 -6.09
CA PHE A 187 -15.95 -2.49 -7.18
C PHE A 187 -14.43 -2.55 -7.12
N ALA A 188 -13.84 -2.61 -5.92
CA ALA A 188 -12.41 -2.83 -5.77
C ALA A 188 -12.01 -4.21 -6.33
N VAL A 189 -12.80 -5.25 -6.03
CA VAL A 189 -12.57 -6.61 -6.55
C VAL A 189 -12.71 -6.66 -8.07
N ILE A 190 -13.78 -6.07 -8.63
CA ILE A 190 -14.02 -6.03 -10.07
C ILE A 190 -12.87 -5.37 -10.83
N ASN A 191 -12.27 -4.31 -10.28
CA ASN A 191 -11.11 -3.65 -10.88
C ASN A 191 -9.79 -4.38 -10.60
N ALA A 192 -9.69 -5.15 -9.52
CA ALA A 192 -8.50 -5.94 -9.20
C ALA A 192 -8.33 -7.14 -10.14
N VAL A 193 -9.42 -7.81 -10.54
CA VAL A 193 -9.39 -8.96 -11.45
C VAL A 193 -8.66 -8.67 -12.78
N PRO A 194 -9.00 -7.62 -13.56
CA PRO A 194 -8.29 -7.31 -14.79
C PRO A 194 -6.83 -6.90 -14.53
N ALA A 195 -6.53 -6.20 -13.43
CA ALA A 195 -5.16 -5.88 -13.06
C ALA A 195 -4.30 -7.14 -12.83
N ILE A 196 -4.83 -8.11 -12.07
CA ILE A 196 -4.16 -9.39 -11.81
C ILE A 196 -3.98 -10.20 -13.10
N ALA A 197 -4.99 -10.21 -13.98
CA ALA A 197 -4.90 -10.90 -15.26
C ALA A 197 -3.82 -10.30 -16.16
N LEU A 198 -3.78 -8.97 -16.29
CA LEU A 198 -2.76 -8.24 -17.03
C LEU A 198 -1.35 -8.46 -16.45
N PHE A 199 -1.23 -8.41 -15.12
CA PHE A 199 0.03 -8.68 -14.44
C PHE A 199 0.51 -10.10 -14.66
N SER A 200 -0.39 -11.08 -14.52
CA SER A 200 -0.07 -12.50 -14.68
C SER A 200 0.37 -12.79 -16.11
N TYR A 201 -0.40 -12.32 -17.10
CA TYR A 201 -0.02 -12.44 -18.51
C TYR A 201 1.31 -11.75 -18.80
N GLY A 202 1.49 -10.52 -18.29
CA GLY A 202 2.73 -9.79 -18.44
C GLY A 202 3.92 -10.56 -17.87
N PHE A 203 3.85 -10.96 -16.61
CA PHE A 203 4.94 -11.59 -15.87
C PHE A 203 5.40 -12.92 -16.48
N PHE A 204 4.46 -13.78 -16.92
CA PHE A 204 4.79 -15.12 -17.42
C PHE A 204 5.12 -15.19 -18.92
N ASN A 205 5.11 -14.07 -19.65
CA ASN A 205 5.40 -14.04 -21.08
C ASN A 205 6.52 -13.02 -21.41
N LYS A 206 7.37 -13.36 -22.40
CA LYS A 206 8.43 -12.49 -22.91
C LYS A 206 7.93 -11.65 -24.10
N GLY A 207 8.47 -10.44 -24.24
CA GLY A 207 8.23 -9.57 -25.40
C GLY A 207 7.43 -8.31 -25.08
N LEU A 208 7.33 -7.45 -26.09
CA LEU A 208 6.77 -6.10 -25.95
C LEU A 208 5.33 -6.10 -25.43
N LEU A 209 4.44 -6.89 -26.04
CA LEU A 209 3.02 -6.91 -25.64
C LEU A 209 2.83 -7.37 -24.18
N PRO A 210 3.45 -8.48 -23.72
CA PRO A 210 3.49 -8.80 -22.29
C PRO A 210 4.04 -7.67 -21.40
N GLY A 211 5.09 -6.96 -21.82
CA GLY A 211 5.62 -5.79 -21.09
C GLY A 211 4.61 -4.67 -20.94
N LEU A 212 3.89 -4.37 -22.02
CA LEU A 212 2.79 -3.41 -22.00
C LEU A 212 1.68 -3.88 -21.03
N CYS A 213 1.24 -5.14 -21.10
CA CYS A 213 0.25 -5.68 -20.17
C CYS A 213 0.72 -5.59 -18.71
N PHE A 214 1.99 -5.91 -18.44
CA PHE A 214 2.59 -5.76 -17.11
C PHE A 214 2.54 -4.30 -16.63
N GLY A 215 2.91 -3.35 -17.50
CA GLY A 215 2.84 -1.92 -17.21
C GLY A 215 1.41 -1.45 -16.92
N ALA A 216 0.44 -1.85 -17.74
CA ALA A 216 -0.97 -1.53 -17.52
C ALA A 216 -1.50 -2.10 -16.18
N GLY A 217 -1.22 -3.37 -15.89
CA GLY A 217 -1.56 -3.99 -14.60
C GLY A 217 -0.95 -3.22 -13.42
N LEU A 218 0.32 -2.83 -13.53
CA LEU A 218 1.01 -2.01 -12.53
C LEU A 218 0.33 -0.66 -12.32
N GLY A 219 -0.02 0.05 -13.39
CA GLY A 219 -0.70 1.32 -13.26
C GLY A 219 -2.09 1.22 -12.62
N ILE A 220 -2.87 0.20 -12.98
CA ILE A 220 -4.18 -0.06 -12.36
C ILE A 220 -4.02 -0.37 -10.86
N THR A 221 -3.05 -1.19 -10.48
CA THR A 221 -2.79 -1.51 -9.08
C THR A 221 -2.28 -0.31 -8.28
N VAL A 222 -1.38 0.51 -8.85
CA VAL A 222 -0.92 1.75 -8.21
C VAL A 222 -2.09 2.69 -7.98
N PHE A 223 -2.96 2.89 -8.98
CA PHE A 223 -4.17 3.68 -8.82
C PHE A 223 -5.10 3.08 -7.75
N GLY A 224 -5.35 1.77 -7.78
CA GLY A 224 -6.20 1.09 -6.80
C GLY A 224 -5.68 1.25 -5.36
N MET A 225 -4.36 1.14 -5.15
CA MET A 225 -3.74 1.41 -3.86
C MET A 225 -3.92 2.88 -3.45
N ALA A 226 -3.65 3.82 -4.36
CA ALA A 226 -3.84 5.25 -4.09
C ALA A 226 -5.30 5.57 -3.72
N TYR A 227 -6.25 4.96 -4.45
CA TYR A 227 -7.68 5.06 -4.17
C TYR A 227 -7.99 4.52 -2.78
N MET A 228 -7.55 3.31 -2.42
CA MET A 228 -7.75 2.74 -1.08
C MET A 228 -7.18 3.66 0.02
N PHE A 229 -5.96 4.19 -0.12
CA PHE A 229 -5.39 5.08 0.90
C PHE A 229 -6.12 6.42 1.01
N VAL A 230 -6.46 7.04 -0.12
CA VAL A 230 -7.08 8.38 -0.12
C VAL A 230 -8.57 8.27 0.16
N HIS A 231 -9.31 7.48 -0.60
CA HIS A 231 -10.74 7.32 -0.42
C HIS A 231 -11.07 6.60 0.90
N ASP A 232 -10.64 5.34 1.05
CA ASP A 232 -11.04 4.53 2.21
C ASP A 232 -10.31 4.98 3.49
N GLY A 233 -9.01 5.23 3.38
CA GLY A 233 -8.18 5.64 4.50
C GLY A 233 -8.43 7.09 4.91
N LEU A 234 -8.24 8.06 4.01
CA LEU A 234 -8.30 9.49 4.36
C LEU A 234 -9.74 10.03 4.40
N VAL A 235 -10.58 9.73 3.40
CA VAL A 235 -11.95 10.27 3.36
C VAL A 235 -12.85 9.54 4.34
N HIS A 236 -12.87 8.20 4.28
CA HIS A 236 -13.76 7.36 5.08
C HIS A 236 -13.21 6.94 6.43
N ARG A 237 -11.94 7.25 6.71
CA ARG A 237 -11.27 6.91 7.98
C ARG A 237 -11.37 5.41 8.32
N ARG A 238 -11.38 4.53 7.30
CA ARG A 238 -11.42 3.07 7.50
C ARG A 238 -10.17 2.57 8.23
N PHE A 239 -9.04 3.22 8.01
CA PHE A 239 -7.77 2.96 8.69
C PHE A 239 -6.93 4.24 8.80
N PRO A 240 -6.01 4.34 9.79
CA PRO A 240 -5.19 5.53 9.96
C PRO A 240 -4.17 5.69 8.82
N VAL A 241 -4.19 6.84 8.14
CA VAL A 241 -3.25 7.18 7.05
C VAL A 241 -2.07 8.06 7.51
N GLY A 242 -1.98 8.32 8.81
CA GLY A 242 -0.87 9.08 9.40
C GLY A 242 -0.75 10.52 8.86
N PRO A 243 0.48 11.03 8.67
CA PRO A 243 0.74 12.42 8.24
C PRO A 243 0.15 12.79 6.87
N VAL A 244 -0.18 11.79 6.04
CA VAL A 244 -0.76 11.99 4.70
C VAL A 244 -2.06 12.78 4.75
N ALA A 245 -2.82 12.67 5.85
CA ALA A 245 -4.04 13.45 6.07
C ALA A 245 -3.81 14.97 6.17
N ASN A 246 -2.57 15.39 6.42
CA ASN A 246 -2.21 16.80 6.58
C ASN A 246 -1.73 17.46 5.29
N VAL A 247 -1.57 16.69 4.21
CA VAL A 247 -1.17 17.23 2.90
C VAL A 247 -2.30 18.14 2.38
N PRO A 248 -2.03 19.42 2.06
CA PRO A 248 -3.07 20.38 1.69
C PRO A 248 -3.97 19.91 0.54
N TYR A 249 -3.37 19.35 -0.51
CA TYR A 249 -4.11 18.84 -1.66
C TYR A 249 -5.03 17.66 -1.30
N LEU A 250 -4.52 16.67 -0.56
CA LEU A 250 -5.31 15.51 -0.15
C LEU A 250 -6.43 15.89 0.82
N ARG A 251 -6.22 16.91 1.65
CA ARG A 251 -7.29 17.49 2.47
C ARG A 251 -8.40 18.12 1.60
N ARG A 252 -8.03 18.79 0.52
CA ARG A 252 -8.98 19.35 -0.46
C ARG A 252 -9.73 18.26 -1.20
N VAL A 253 -9.05 17.18 -1.63
CA VAL A 253 -9.68 15.99 -2.20
C VAL A 253 -10.69 15.37 -1.23
N ALA A 254 -10.31 15.20 0.04
CA ALA A 254 -11.21 14.63 1.04
C ALA A 254 -12.42 15.52 1.34
N ALA A 255 -12.24 16.85 1.31
CA ALA A 255 -13.33 17.81 1.42
C ALA A 255 -14.27 17.73 0.21
N ALA A 256 -13.73 17.65 -1.01
CA ALA A 256 -14.50 17.52 -2.23
C ALA A 256 -15.36 16.23 -2.22
N HIS A 257 -14.77 15.11 -1.80
CA HIS A 257 -15.49 13.84 -1.68
C HIS A 257 -16.56 13.87 -0.57
N GLN A 258 -16.37 14.67 0.49
CA GLN A 258 -17.42 14.87 1.51
C GLN A 258 -18.63 15.62 0.95
N LEU A 259 -18.41 16.59 0.06
CA LEU A 259 -19.50 17.33 -0.58
C LEU A 259 -20.30 16.43 -1.53
N HIS A 260 -19.63 15.48 -2.19
CA HIS A 260 -20.28 14.43 -2.97
C HIS A 260 -21.24 13.59 -2.11
N HIS A 261 -20.80 13.08 -0.96
CA HIS A 261 -21.65 12.32 -0.03
C HIS A 261 -22.78 13.15 0.58
N ALA A 262 -22.62 14.46 0.65
CA ALA A 262 -23.67 15.37 1.08
C ALA A 262 -24.70 15.65 -0.04
N ASP A 263 -24.55 15.01 -1.20
CA ASP A 263 -25.39 15.16 -2.39
C ASP A 263 -25.57 16.63 -2.82
N LYS A 264 -24.49 17.42 -2.69
CA LYS A 264 -24.45 18.81 -3.16
C LYS A 264 -24.07 18.85 -4.63
N PHE A 265 -24.45 19.94 -5.29
CA PHE A 265 -24.11 20.18 -6.70
C PHE A 265 -24.51 19.03 -7.64
N ASP A 266 -25.72 18.47 -7.44
CA ASP A 266 -26.24 17.35 -8.24
C ASP A 266 -25.34 16.10 -8.20
N GLY A 267 -24.75 15.83 -7.03
CA GLY A 267 -23.84 14.72 -6.81
C GLY A 267 -22.42 14.93 -7.36
N VAL A 268 -22.03 16.12 -7.81
CA VAL A 268 -20.65 16.43 -8.20
C VAL A 268 -19.80 16.69 -6.93
N PRO A 269 -18.56 16.18 -6.82
CA PRO A 269 -17.74 15.51 -7.84
C PRO A 269 -17.82 13.99 -7.89
N TYR A 270 -17.47 13.39 -9.03
CA TYR A 270 -17.39 11.93 -9.20
C TYR A 270 -15.95 11.39 -9.27
N GLY A 271 -14.98 12.23 -9.65
CA GLY A 271 -13.56 11.91 -9.61
C GLY A 271 -13.00 12.03 -8.20
N LEU A 272 -12.01 11.20 -7.88
CA LEU A 272 -11.35 11.26 -6.58
C LEU A 272 -10.34 12.39 -6.57
N PHE A 273 -9.32 12.32 -7.44
CA PHE A 273 -8.27 13.32 -7.49
C PHE A 273 -8.69 14.56 -8.27
N LEU A 274 -9.53 14.40 -9.29
CA LEU A 274 -10.10 15.53 -10.05
C LEU A 274 -11.29 16.18 -9.35
N GLY A 275 -11.73 15.66 -8.19
CA GLY A 275 -12.92 16.16 -7.52
C GLY A 275 -12.90 17.67 -7.17
N PRO A 276 -11.78 18.24 -6.69
CA PRO A 276 -11.67 19.68 -6.50
C PRO A 276 -11.86 20.51 -7.78
N TYR A 277 -11.41 19.98 -8.93
CA TYR A 277 -11.53 20.64 -10.23
C TYR A 277 -12.97 20.52 -10.78
N GLU A 278 -13.63 19.36 -10.61
CA GLU A 278 -15.04 19.23 -10.98
C GLU A 278 -15.95 20.17 -10.18
N LEU A 279 -15.64 20.38 -8.89
CA LEU A 279 -16.35 21.36 -8.07
C LEU A 279 -16.11 22.78 -8.54
N GLU A 280 -14.93 23.09 -9.06
CA GLU A 280 -14.63 24.39 -9.65
C GLU A 280 -15.49 24.66 -10.89
N GLU A 281 -15.64 23.66 -11.77
CA GLU A 281 -16.46 23.76 -12.99
C GLU A 281 -17.94 24.04 -12.70
N VAL A 282 -18.47 23.56 -11.55
CA VAL A 282 -19.87 23.80 -11.14
C VAL A 282 -20.04 24.97 -10.17
N GLY A 283 -18.98 25.76 -9.91
CA GLY A 283 -19.03 26.93 -9.02
C GLY A 283 -19.05 26.59 -7.52
N GLY A 284 -18.64 25.40 -7.11
CA GLY A 284 -18.63 24.90 -5.74
C GLY A 284 -17.40 25.27 -4.89
N LEU A 285 -16.53 26.16 -5.37
CA LEU A 285 -15.27 26.52 -4.70
C LEU A 285 -15.46 27.06 -3.28
N ASP A 286 -16.45 27.91 -3.06
CA ASP A 286 -16.72 28.50 -1.75
C ASP A 286 -17.10 27.43 -0.71
N GLU A 287 -17.91 26.46 -1.12
CA GLU A 287 -18.35 25.38 -0.25
C GLU A 287 -17.22 24.38 0.02
N LEU A 288 -16.37 24.13 -0.98
CA LEU A 288 -15.15 23.36 -0.84
C LEU A 288 -14.20 24.00 0.17
N GLU A 289 -13.97 25.31 0.08
CA GLU A 289 -13.08 26.00 1.00
C GLU A 289 -13.63 26.00 2.44
N LYS A 290 -14.94 26.22 2.62
CA LYS A 290 -15.58 26.08 3.95
C LYS A 290 -15.35 24.69 4.55
N GLU A 291 -15.49 23.62 3.76
CA GLU A 291 -15.27 22.25 4.23
C GLU A 291 -13.79 21.98 4.54
N VAL A 292 -12.86 22.51 3.74
CA VAL A 292 -11.42 22.45 4.03
C VAL A 292 -11.11 23.14 5.36
N GLN A 293 -11.62 24.35 5.60
CA GLN A 293 -11.41 25.08 6.86
C GLN A 293 -12.02 24.34 8.06
N ARG A 294 -13.21 23.75 7.89
CA ARG A 294 -13.84 22.89 8.90
C ARG A 294 -12.93 21.72 9.28
N ARG A 295 -12.34 21.05 8.28
CA ARG A 295 -11.41 19.93 8.49
C ARG A 295 -10.11 20.37 9.17
N ILE A 296 -9.56 21.53 8.81
CA ILE A 296 -8.37 22.10 9.48
C ILE A 296 -8.69 22.36 10.96
N LYS A 297 -9.83 22.99 11.26
CA LYS A 297 -10.25 23.26 12.63
C LYS A 297 -10.46 21.99 13.44
N ALA A 298 -11.00 20.93 12.84
CA ALA A 298 -11.19 19.64 13.50
C ALA A 298 -9.88 18.85 13.72
N SER A 299 -8.79 19.22 13.03
CA SER A 299 -7.48 18.57 13.15
C SER A 299 -6.51 19.28 14.11
N ARG A 300 -6.89 20.44 14.63
CA ARG A 300 -6.16 21.21 15.66
C ARG A 300 -6.72 20.88 17.03
#